data_AF-A0A151U109-F1
#
_entry.id   AF-A0A151U109-F1
#
_cell.length_a   1.000
_cell.length_b   1.000
_cell.length_c   1.000
_cell.angle_alpha   90.00
_cell.angle_beta   90.00
_cell.angle_gamma   90.00
#
_symmetry.space_group_name_H-M   'P 1'
#
loop_
_entity.id
_entity.type
_entity.pdbx_description
1 polymer ?
#
loop_
_entity_poly.entity_id
_entity_poly.type
_entity_poly.pdbx_seq_one_letter_code
_entity_poly.pdbx_strand_id
1 'polypeptide(L)'
;MSENGEEKLLAVARHIAKTLGHNNTMSDDIFQILSNFDGRFSRENLSEKGAEADSRACAALDHSLKTLDRRISNYVSSDRPIWADAADSAAFLDAVDELVAAVAEWNHLASDKAVAACLVRAEDMLQHAMFRLEDEFRSLMERGGESFGLTRDPRHGESAENLPFDSEDDDDDEEARNGDDEQIPVALPVTDFDIIIDALPAGTINDLHEIAKRMVAGGFGKECSHVYSSCRREFLEESISRLGLQKLSIEEVHKMTWPDLEDEIEKWIKASNVALKILFPSERRLCDRVFFGFASAADFSFMEVCRGSAIQLLNFADAVAIGSRSPERLFRILDVFETLRDLIPEFDALFSDQFSVSLRNEAVTIWKRLGEAIRGIFMELENLIRRDPAKMAVPGGGLHPITRYVMNYLRAACRSRQSLEQVFEDYGLKDYPKLDDRLPNSSSLSVQMDWIMELLESNLEAKSKIYKDPALCYVFLMNNGRYIVQKTKDSELGTLLGDDWIRKHAAKVRQFHVHYQRSSWNKVLGILKLDSNGSLPPNGLAKAMKEKLKSFNAAFEEICRDQSSWFVFDEQLREEIRISLEKILLPAYGNFIARFQGVPELGKHADKYIKFGTEDIQSRLNDLFQGSSGSTGSRK
;
A
#
# COMPACT_ATOMS: atom_id res chain seq x y z
N MET A 1 -3.08 6.53 87.19
CA MET A 1 -2.72 7.93 86.83
C MET A 1 -2.15 8.05 85.41
N SER A 2 -2.06 6.97 84.62
CA SER A 2 -1.55 6.98 83.23
C SER A 2 -2.60 7.21 82.14
N GLU A 3 -3.89 6.95 82.39
CA GLU A 3 -4.95 7.07 81.35
C GLU A 3 -5.35 8.53 81.03
N ASN A 4 -5.10 9.47 81.94
CA ASN A 4 -5.47 10.88 81.74
C ASN A 4 -4.49 11.65 80.83
N GLY A 5 -3.37 11.03 80.43
CA GLY A 5 -2.39 11.62 79.52
C GLY A 5 -2.73 11.38 78.05
N GLU A 6 -3.12 10.15 77.71
CA GLU A 6 -3.47 9.76 76.34
C GLU A 6 -4.79 10.40 75.88
N GLU A 7 -5.79 10.52 76.75
CA GLU A 7 -7.04 11.22 76.42
C GLU A 7 -6.83 12.72 76.17
N LYS A 8 -5.91 13.35 76.90
CA LYS A 8 -5.55 14.76 76.67
C LYS A 8 -4.78 14.94 75.36
N LEU A 9 -3.90 14.01 75.01
CA LEU A 9 -3.19 14.01 73.72
C LEU A 9 -4.16 13.83 72.55
N LEU A 10 -5.12 12.92 72.66
CA LEU A 10 -6.17 12.72 71.65
C LEU A 10 -7.11 13.92 71.53
N ALA A 11 -7.46 14.59 72.64
CA ALA A 11 -8.27 15.80 72.61
C ALA A 11 -7.54 16.98 71.95
N VAL A 12 -6.24 17.13 72.21
CA VAL A 12 -5.40 18.15 71.59
C VAL A 12 -5.21 17.87 70.09
N ALA A 13 -4.98 16.61 69.70
CA ALA A 13 -4.88 16.21 68.30
C ALA A 13 -6.17 16.46 67.51
N ARG A 14 -7.35 16.20 68.11
CA ARG A 14 -8.65 16.51 67.50
C ARG A 14 -8.91 18.02 67.39
N HIS A 15 -8.47 18.81 68.36
CA HIS A 15 -8.58 20.27 68.29
C HIS A 15 -7.70 20.84 67.19
N ILE A 16 -6.46 20.36 67.05
CA ILE A 16 -5.52 20.76 65.99
C ILE A 16 -6.07 20.39 64.61
N ALA A 17 -6.60 19.17 64.44
CA ALA A 17 -7.24 18.74 63.19
C ALA A 17 -8.46 19.61 62.82
N LYS A 18 -9.23 20.08 63.82
CA LYS A 18 -10.39 20.95 63.60
C LYS A 18 -9.99 22.39 63.24
N THR A 19 -8.81 22.85 63.69
CA THR A 19 -8.26 24.19 63.33
C THR A 19 -7.52 24.18 62.00
N LEU A 20 -6.94 23.03 61.59
CA LEU A 20 -6.22 22.84 60.32
C LEU A 20 -7.12 22.86 59.07
N GLY A 21 -8.43 22.63 59.22
CA GLY A 21 -9.36 22.66 58.10
C GLY A 21 -9.60 24.04 57.47
N HIS A 22 -8.91 25.10 57.88
CA HIS A 22 -9.20 26.47 57.43
C HIS A 22 -8.01 27.36 57.02
N ASN A 23 -6.74 26.96 57.08
CA ASN A 23 -5.64 27.80 56.55
C ASN A 23 -4.38 26.98 56.19
N ASN A 24 -3.96 27.05 54.92
CA ASN A 24 -2.81 26.33 54.36
C ASN A 24 -1.43 26.84 54.81
N THR A 25 -1.35 27.94 55.56
CA THR A 25 -0.06 28.56 55.95
C THR A 25 0.51 28.07 57.28
N MET A 26 -0.24 27.30 58.09
CA MET A 26 0.26 26.77 59.37
C MET A 26 0.80 25.33 59.28
N SER A 27 0.68 24.67 58.12
CA SER A 27 1.18 23.29 57.94
C SER A 27 2.71 23.24 57.91
N ASP A 28 3.36 24.23 57.32
CA ASP A 28 4.83 24.28 57.20
C ASP A 28 5.52 24.52 58.55
N ASP A 29 4.95 25.38 59.40
CA ASP A 29 5.43 25.60 60.77
C ASP A 29 5.31 24.31 61.63
N ILE A 30 4.28 23.50 61.40
CA ILE A 30 4.08 22.23 62.11
C ILE A 30 5.06 21.17 61.63
N PHE A 31 5.35 21.08 60.32
CA PHE A 31 6.40 20.19 59.80
C PHE A 31 7.78 20.58 60.32
N GLN A 32 8.04 21.87 60.51
CA GLN A 32 9.29 22.36 61.08
C GLN A 32 9.41 22.06 62.59
N ILE A 33 8.31 22.10 63.34
CA ILE A 33 8.27 21.73 64.76
C ILE A 33 8.40 20.21 64.94
N LEU A 34 7.75 19.40 64.10
CA LEU A 34 7.85 17.94 64.14
C LEU A 34 9.24 17.45 63.73
N SER A 35 9.87 18.08 62.73
CA SER A 35 11.26 17.80 62.34
C SER A 35 12.27 18.14 63.45
N ASN A 36 11.98 19.18 64.24
CA ASN A 36 12.81 19.57 65.40
C ASN A 36 12.56 18.71 66.65
N PHE A 37 11.40 18.04 66.75
CA PHE A 37 11.07 17.15 67.87
C PHE A 37 11.69 15.75 67.72
N ASP A 38 11.80 15.23 66.49
CA ASP A 38 12.40 13.92 66.20
C ASP A 38 13.93 13.91 66.40
N GLY A 39 14.60 15.03 66.12
CA GLY A 39 16.05 15.16 66.25
C GLY A 39 16.59 15.18 67.69
N ARG A 40 15.74 15.38 68.71
CA ARG A 40 16.20 15.55 70.12
C ARG A 40 16.19 14.28 70.96
N PHE A 41 15.49 13.21 70.57
CA PHE A 41 15.51 11.94 71.32
C PHE A 41 16.57 10.93 70.82
N SER A 42 17.06 11.06 69.59
CA SER A 42 18.07 10.14 69.03
C SER A 42 19.53 10.56 69.27
N ARG A 43 19.80 11.81 69.67
CA ARG A 43 21.17 12.35 69.69
C ARG A 43 21.87 12.47 71.04
N GLU A 44 21.19 12.17 72.16
CA GLU A 44 21.79 12.37 73.49
C GLU A 44 22.12 11.08 74.27
N ASN A 45 21.94 9.87 73.71
CA ASN A 45 22.32 8.63 74.41
C ASN A 45 23.04 7.54 73.59
N LEU A 46 23.54 7.83 72.37
CA LEU A 46 24.31 6.85 71.56
C LEU A 46 25.58 7.42 70.88
N SER A 47 26.02 8.63 71.26
CA SER A 47 27.07 9.36 70.54
C SER A 47 28.52 8.85 70.73
N GLU A 48 28.77 7.84 71.56
CA GLU A 48 30.12 7.26 71.70
C GLU A 48 30.21 5.76 71.34
N LYS A 49 29.08 5.07 71.14
CA LYS A 49 29.07 3.67 70.65
C LYS A 49 28.71 3.53 69.16
N GLY A 50 28.03 4.52 68.57
CA GLY A 50 27.71 4.53 67.13
C GLY A 50 28.94 4.76 66.24
N ALA A 51 29.82 5.71 66.61
CA ALA A 51 30.99 6.06 65.81
C ALA A 51 32.04 4.92 65.69
N GLU A 52 32.22 4.09 66.73
CA GLU A 52 33.07 2.90 66.64
C GLU A 52 32.43 1.76 65.83
N ALA A 53 31.10 1.63 65.87
CA ALA A 53 30.37 0.64 65.08
C ALA A 53 30.41 1.00 63.59
N ASP A 54 30.19 2.27 63.25
CA ASP A 54 30.24 2.80 61.88
C ASP A 54 31.67 2.74 61.31
N SER A 55 32.69 3.03 62.12
CA SER A 55 34.11 2.91 61.71
C SER A 55 34.54 1.45 61.48
N ARG A 56 34.10 0.50 62.33
CA ARG A 56 34.35 -0.94 62.11
C ARG A 56 33.60 -1.49 60.90
N ALA A 57 32.38 -1.01 60.67
CA ALA A 57 31.58 -1.40 59.52
C ALA A 57 32.22 -0.88 58.21
N CYS A 58 32.76 0.35 58.20
CA CYS A 58 33.56 0.86 57.07
C CYS A 58 34.85 0.08 56.83
N ALA A 59 35.54 -0.36 57.89
CA ALA A 59 36.75 -1.18 57.76
C ALA A 59 36.45 -2.59 57.23
N ALA A 60 35.31 -3.17 57.61
CA ALA A 60 34.82 -4.43 57.06
C ALA A 60 34.45 -4.29 55.57
N LEU A 61 33.82 -3.17 55.19
CA LEU A 61 33.53 -2.83 53.80
C LEU A 61 34.81 -2.70 52.96
N ASP A 62 35.81 -1.93 53.42
CA ASP A 62 37.08 -1.76 52.69
C ASP A 62 37.84 -3.10 52.52
N HIS A 63 37.77 -3.99 53.51
CA HIS A 63 38.34 -5.34 53.38
C HIS A 63 37.57 -6.21 52.37
N SER A 64 36.23 -6.14 52.39
CA SER A 64 35.38 -6.83 51.41
C SER A 64 35.68 -6.36 49.99
N LEU A 65 35.71 -5.03 49.78
CA LEU A 65 36.02 -4.41 48.49
C LEU A 65 37.42 -4.79 47.98
N LYS A 66 38.44 -4.85 48.85
CA LYS A 66 39.78 -5.33 48.46
C LYS A 66 39.78 -6.80 48.03
N THR A 67 38.94 -7.62 48.63
CA THR A 67 38.82 -9.04 48.27
C THR A 67 38.12 -9.19 46.91
N LEU A 68 37.06 -8.42 46.69
CA LEU A 68 36.34 -8.33 45.42
C LEU A 68 37.23 -7.77 44.31
N ASP A 69 38.02 -6.73 44.59
CA ASP A 69 38.96 -6.12 43.65
C ASP A 69 39.96 -7.15 43.12
N ARG A 70 40.54 -7.96 44.01
CA ARG A 70 41.44 -9.04 43.59
C ARG A 70 40.74 -10.10 42.73
N ARG A 71 39.50 -10.47 43.06
CA ARG A 71 38.71 -11.46 42.30
C ARG A 71 38.36 -10.93 40.91
N ILE A 72 37.78 -9.73 40.84
CA ILE A 72 37.30 -9.11 39.61
C ILE A 72 38.49 -8.75 38.70
N SER A 73 39.54 -8.14 39.24
CA SER A 73 40.73 -7.76 38.47
C SER A 73 41.41 -8.95 37.78
N ASN A 74 41.37 -10.15 38.38
CA ASN A 74 41.91 -11.36 37.75
C ASN A 74 41.14 -11.74 36.48
N TYR A 75 39.82 -11.57 36.48
CA TYR A 75 38.98 -11.86 35.31
C TYR A 75 39.03 -10.73 34.28
N VAL A 76 38.99 -9.47 34.73
CA VAL A 76 39.06 -8.29 33.85
C VAL A 76 40.40 -8.25 33.08
N SER A 77 41.50 -8.63 33.73
CA SER A 77 42.84 -8.63 33.10
C SER A 77 43.15 -9.88 32.27
N SER A 78 42.23 -10.85 32.21
CA SER A 78 42.44 -12.12 31.51
C SER A 78 41.98 -12.02 30.05
N ASP A 79 42.83 -12.40 29.10
CA ASP A 79 42.46 -12.48 27.68
C ASP A 79 41.60 -13.73 27.34
N ARG A 80 41.38 -14.63 28.30
CA ARG A 80 40.60 -15.86 28.07
C ARG A 80 39.10 -15.60 28.23
N PRO A 81 38.23 -16.17 27.37
CA PRO A 81 36.79 -16.06 27.53
C PRO A 81 36.35 -16.73 28.83
N ILE A 82 35.62 -16.00 29.66
CA ILE A 82 35.15 -16.45 30.97
C ILE A 82 34.14 -17.60 30.80
N TRP A 83 33.31 -17.54 29.75
CA TRP A 83 32.35 -18.59 29.40
C TRP A 83 32.95 -19.77 28.60
N ALA A 84 34.27 -20.00 28.75
CA ALA A 84 34.87 -21.28 28.35
C ALA A 84 34.77 -22.35 29.45
N ASP A 85 34.67 -21.93 30.72
CA ASP A 85 34.45 -22.81 31.87
C ASP A 85 33.24 -22.31 32.67
N ALA A 86 32.28 -23.21 32.93
CA ALA A 86 31.09 -22.89 33.71
C ALA A 86 31.42 -22.54 35.18
N ALA A 87 32.53 -23.04 35.71
CA ALA A 87 32.98 -22.69 37.06
C ALA A 87 33.49 -21.23 37.12
N ASP A 88 34.23 -20.80 36.10
CA ASP A 88 34.78 -19.44 36.01
C ASP A 88 33.66 -18.41 35.80
N SER A 89 32.68 -18.71 34.94
CA SER A 89 31.52 -17.84 34.74
C SER A 89 30.67 -17.69 36.00
N ALA A 90 30.35 -18.79 36.70
CA ALA A 90 29.62 -18.73 37.97
C ALA A 90 30.39 -17.92 39.02
N ALA A 91 31.70 -18.17 39.20
CA ALA A 91 32.51 -17.50 40.19
C ALA A 91 32.70 -15.99 39.93
N PHE A 92 32.71 -15.58 38.65
CA PHE A 92 32.76 -14.18 38.25
C PHE A 92 31.40 -13.50 38.48
N LEU A 93 30.30 -14.12 38.06
CA LEU A 93 28.95 -13.61 38.27
C LEU A 93 28.62 -13.42 39.77
N ASP A 94 29.02 -14.37 40.62
CA ASP A 94 28.88 -14.26 42.07
C ASP A 94 29.66 -13.06 42.63
N ALA A 95 30.88 -12.81 42.12
CA ALA A 95 31.68 -11.65 42.54
C ALA A 95 31.03 -10.32 42.12
N VAL A 96 30.37 -10.29 40.95
CA VAL A 96 29.60 -9.13 40.48
C VAL A 96 28.36 -8.91 41.34
N ASP A 97 27.64 -9.98 41.70
CA ASP A 97 26.47 -9.88 42.59
C ASP A 97 26.84 -9.32 43.97
N GLU A 98 27.95 -9.81 44.56
CA GLU A 98 28.51 -9.30 45.80
C GLU A 98 28.87 -7.80 45.69
N LEU A 99 29.46 -7.38 44.55
CA LEU A 99 29.82 -5.98 44.32
C LEU A 99 28.59 -5.08 44.14
N VAL A 100 27.60 -5.50 43.35
CA VAL A 100 26.35 -4.73 43.14
C VAL A 100 25.59 -4.58 44.46
N ALA A 101 25.50 -5.65 45.27
CA ALA A 101 24.90 -5.59 46.59
C ALA A 101 25.65 -4.62 47.52
N ALA A 102 26.98 -4.68 47.54
CA ALA A 102 27.80 -3.77 48.34
C ALA A 102 27.63 -2.30 47.93
N VAL A 103 27.54 -1.99 46.63
CA VAL A 103 27.27 -0.63 46.16
C VAL A 103 25.87 -0.18 46.58
N ALA A 104 24.84 -1.03 46.41
CA ALA A 104 23.46 -0.69 46.72
C ALA A 104 23.21 -0.46 48.23
N GLU A 105 23.74 -1.33 49.09
CA GLU A 105 23.56 -1.25 50.55
C GLU A 105 24.17 0.02 51.14
N TRP A 106 25.34 0.43 50.64
CA TRP A 106 26.12 1.51 51.23
C TRP A 106 25.85 2.88 50.61
N ASN A 107 25.11 2.92 49.50
CA ASN A 107 24.78 4.17 48.80
C ASN A 107 24.00 5.16 49.70
N HIS A 108 23.16 4.66 50.60
CA HIS A 108 22.41 5.50 51.55
C HIS A 108 23.29 6.19 52.62
N LEU A 109 24.51 5.71 52.82
CA LEU A 109 25.48 6.21 53.79
C LEU A 109 26.60 7.05 53.14
N ALA A 110 26.43 7.46 51.88
CA ALA A 110 27.41 8.24 51.11
C ALA A 110 27.75 9.63 51.68
N SER A 111 27.08 10.07 52.75
CA SER A 111 27.37 11.34 53.43
C SER A 111 28.68 11.30 54.25
N ASP A 112 29.16 10.12 54.63
CA ASP A 112 30.48 9.95 55.26
C ASP A 112 31.59 9.94 54.19
N LYS A 113 32.66 10.73 54.43
CA LYS A 113 33.81 10.84 53.52
C LYS A 113 34.55 9.50 53.33
N ALA A 114 34.63 8.66 54.35
CA ALA A 114 35.32 7.38 54.27
C ALA A 114 34.51 6.36 53.45
N VAL A 115 33.18 6.34 53.64
CA VAL A 115 32.25 5.53 52.85
C VAL A 115 32.22 6.00 51.40
N ALA A 116 32.17 7.31 51.16
CA ALA A 116 32.21 7.90 49.82
C ALA A 116 33.46 7.49 49.04
N ALA A 117 34.64 7.47 49.68
CA ALA A 117 35.87 7.02 49.03
C ALA A 117 35.86 5.52 48.69
N CYS A 118 35.19 4.70 49.51
CA CYS A 118 35.00 3.26 49.23
C CYS A 118 33.99 3.04 48.11
N LEU A 119 32.91 3.82 48.07
CA LEU A 119 31.89 3.77 47.01
C LEU A 119 32.48 4.15 45.65
N VAL A 120 33.27 5.23 45.56
CA VAL A 120 33.94 5.59 44.30
C VAL A 120 34.84 4.46 43.79
N ARG A 121 35.54 3.75 44.67
CA ARG A 121 36.35 2.58 44.29
C ARG A 121 35.48 1.41 43.84
N ALA A 122 34.37 1.15 44.53
CA ALA A 122 33.43 0.10 44.18
C ALA A 122 32.73 0.39 42.84
N GLU A 123 32.38 1.65 42.56
CA GLU A 123 31.84 2.11 41.29
C GLU A 123 32.84 1.95 40.13
N ASP A 124 34.12 2.28 40.35
CA ASP A 124 35.19 2.06 39.36
C ASP A 124 35.40 0.56 39.08
N MET A 125 35.41 -0.27 40.12
CA MET A 125 35.44 -1.73 39.98
C MET A 125 34.21 -2.26 39.23
N LEU A 126 33.03 -1.70 39.51
CA LEU A 126 31.78 -2.07 38.86
C LEU A 126 31.83 -1.72 37.38
N GLN A 127 32.32 -0.52 37.03
CA GLN A 127 32.53 -0.11 35.65
C GLN A 127 33.44 -1.10 34.88
N HIS A 128 34.57 -1.49 35.48
CA HIS A 128 35.48 -2.47 34.88
C HIS A 128 34.85 -3.85 34.71
N ALA A 129 34.09 -4.31 35.71
CA ALA A 129 33.37 -5.58 35.63
C ALA A 129 32.28 -5.54 34.53
N MET A 130 31.57 -4.42 34.39
CA MET A 130 30.53 -4.24 33.39
C MET A 130 31.11 -4.20 31.98
N PHE A 131 32.22 -3.49 31.77
CA PHE A 131 32.94 -3.52 30.49
C PHE A 131 33.37 -4.94 30.12
N ARG A 132 33.83 -5.74 31.10
CA ARG A 132 34.16 -7.14 30.84
C ARG A 132 32.93 -7.98 30.49
N LEU A 133 31.80 -7.75 31.17
CA LEU A 133 30.53 -8.41 30.83
C LEU A 133 30.04 -8.03 29.43
N GLU A 134 30.23 -6.79 28.98
CA GLU A 134 29.94 -6.36 27.60
C GLU A 134 30.74 -7.16 26.57
N ASP A 135 32.04 -7.34 26.81
CA ASP A 135 32.93 -8.12 25.92
C ASP A 135 32.52 -9.60 25.85
N GLU A 136 32.23 -10.22 27.00
CA GLU A 136 31.77 -11.61 27.07
C GLU A 136 30.39 -11.78 26.42
N PHE A 137 29.49 -10.83 26.63
CA PHE A 137 28.17 -10.81 25.99
C PHE A 137 28.32 -10.80 24.46
N ARG A 138 29.19 -9.93 23.93
CA ARG A 138 29.49 -9.87 22.49
C ARG A 138 30.07 -11.20 21.99
N SER A 139 31.05 -11.75 22.70
CA SER A 139 31.69 -13.01 22.31
C SER A 139 30.70 -14.19 22.27
N LEU A 140 29.79 -14.27 23.25
CA LEU A 140 28.73 -15.28 23.27
C LEU A 140 27.76 -15.15 22.11
N MET A 141 27.41 -13.91 21.73
CA MET A 141 26.53 -13.63 20.59
C MET A 141 27.17 -14.05 19.27
N GLU A 142 28.46 -13.73 19.07
CA GLU A 142 29.22 -14.09 17.88
C GLU A 142 29.40 -15.61 17.76
N ARG A 143 29.87 -16.27 18.83
CA ARG A 143 30.09 -17.73 18.86
C ARG A 143 28.81 -18.54 18.72
N GLY A 144 27.71 -18.03 19.29
CA GLY A 144 26.38 -18.64 19.16
C GLY A 144 25.85 -18.60 17.72
N GLY A 145 26.16 -17.54 16.96
CA GLY A 145 25.79 -17.43 15.55
C GLY A 145 26.59 -18.35 14.62
N GLU A 146 27.89 -18.55 14.89
CA GLU A 146 28.77 -19.42 14.10
C GLU A 146 28.43 -20.92 14.25
N SER A 147 28.08 -21.35 15.47
CA SER A 147 27.68 -22.73 15.77
C SER A 147 26.44 -23.17 14.95
N PHE A 148 25.50 -22.24 14.74
CA PHE A 148 24.30 -22.49 13.93
C PHE A 148 24.59 -22.54 12.42
N GLY A 149 25.57 -21.74 11.95
CA GLY A 149 26.02 -21.75 10.56
C GLY A 149 26.68 -23.07 10.13
N LEU A 150 27.34 -23.78 11.05
CA LEU A 150 28.01 -25.05 10.80
C LEU A 150 27.08 -26.27 10.80
N THR A 151 25.92 -26.20 11.46
CA THR A 151 24.90 -27.27 11.43
C THR A 151 24.12 -27.37 10.13
N ARG A 152 24.35 -26.47 9.18
CA ARG A 152 23.74 -26.48 7.83
C ARG A 152 24.81 -26.68 6.75
N ASP A 153 25.65 -27.70 6.89
CA ASP A 153 26.33 -28.30 5.73
C ASP A 153 25.29 -29.16 4.97
N PRO A 154 24.98 -28.90 3.69
CA PRO A 154 24.00 -29.67 2.93
C PRO A 154 24.39 -31.13 2.68
N ARG A 155 25.57 -31.58 3.15
CA ARG A 155 26.16 -32.87 2.75
C ARG A 155 25.97 -34.04 3.70
N HIS A 156 25.23 -33.89 4.80
CA HIS A 156 24.79 -35.04 5.58
C HIS A 156 23.33 -34.91 5.98
N GLY A 157 22.46 -35.45 5.13
CA GLY A 157 21.12 -35.82 5.54
C GLY A 157 21.19 -37.03 6.46
N GLU A 158 20.78 -36.85 7.71
CA GLU A 158 20.38 -37.96 8.58
C GLU A 158 19.04 -37.62 9.26
N SER A 159 18.02 -38.33 8.80
CA SER A 159 17.09 -39.11 9.63
C SER A 159 16.19 -38.37 10.60
N ALA A 160 15.10 -37.78 10.07
CA ALA A 160 13.85 -37.69 10.82
C ALA A 160 13.03 -38.96 10.52
N GLU A 161 13.21 -39.99 11.36
CA GLU A 161 12.34 -41.15 11.40
C GLU A 161 10.94 -40.79 11.93
N ASN A 162 9.94 -41.12 11.12
CA ASN A 162 8.67 -41.75 11.46
C ASN A 162 7.65 -41.04 12.37
N LEU A 163 6.57 -40.55 11.73
CA LEU A 163 5.20 -40.95 12.10
C LEU A 163 4.37 -41.19 10.83
N PRO A 164 3.59 -42.30 10.73
CA PRO A 164 2.90 -42.70 9.51
C PRO A 164 1.46 -42.19 9.46
N PHE A 165 0.99 -41.79 8.28
CA PHE A 165 -0.44 -41.81 7.97
C PHE A 165 -0.66 -42.37 6.57
N ASP A 166 -1.41 -43.47 6.55
CA ASP A 166 -1.85 -44.29 5.41
C ASP A 166 -2.47 -43.47 4.27
N SER A 167 -2.11 -43.82 3.04
CA SER A 167 -3.09 -44.10 1.99
C SER A 167 -2.43 -44.93 0.88
N GLU A 168 -2.83 -46.21 0.80
CA GLU A 168 -2.65 -47.09 -0.36
C GLU A 168 -3.65 -46.64 -1.45
N ASP A 169 -3.17 -46.51 -2.70
CA ASP A 169 -3.74 -47.16 -3.89
C ASP A 169 -3.11 -46.62 -5.19
N ASP A 170 -2.27 -47.48 -5.76
CA ASP A 170 -2.25 -47.99 -7.15
C ASP A 170 -2.24 -47.08 -8.41
N ASP A 171 -1.21 -47.41 -9.21
CA ASP A 171 -1.18 -47.69 -10.65
C ASP A 171 -0.47 -46.71 -11.61
N ASP A 172 0.68 -47.22 -12.08
CA ASP A 172 1.21 -47.29 -13.45
C ASP A 172 1.27 -46.02 -14.31
N ASP A 173 2.50 -45.59 -14.62
CA ASP A 173 3.04 -45.73 -15.98
C ASP A 173 4.56 -45.43 -16.02
N GLU A 174 5.32 -46.38 -16.56
CA GLU A 174 6.73 -46.20 -16.92
C GLU A 174 6.85 -45.35 -18.20
N GLU A 175 7.71 -44.32 -18.18
CA GLU A 175 8.58 -44.06 -19.33
C GLU A 175 9.97 -43.58 -18.87
N ALA A 176 10.99 -44.35 -19.28
CA ALA A 176 12.40 -44.05 -19.08
C ALA A 176 12.85 -42.84 -19.90
N ARG A 177 13.71 -41.98 -19.32
CA ARG A 177 14.82 -41.32 -20.01
C ARG A 177 15.85 -40.72 -19.03
N ASN A 178 17.08 -41.17 -19.20
CA ASN A 178 18.29 -40.68 -18.55
C ASN A 178 18.56 -39.19 -18.79
N GLY A 179 19.09 -38.51 -17.76
CA GLY A 179 19.79 -37.24 -17.87
C GLY A 179 20.03 -36.64 -16.49
N ASP A 180 21.25 -36.74 -15.98
CA ASP A 180 21.71 -36.04 -14.78
C ASP A 180 21.42 -34.54 -14.90
N ASP A 181 20.50 -34.05 -14.07
CA ASP A 181 20.45 -32.67 -13.62
C ASP A 181 20.12 -32.74 -12.13
N GLU A 182 21.12 -32.50 -11.28
CA GLU A 182 20.89 -32.14 -9.88
C GLU A 182 20.05 -30.85 -9.88
N GLN A 183 18.72 -31.00 -9.87
CA GLN A 183 17.81 -29.88 -9.66
C GLN A 183 18.13 -29.33 -8.27
N ILE A 184 18.78 -28.15 -8.26
CA ILE A 184 18.89 -27.30 -7.07
C ILE A 184 17.47 -27.23 -6.49
N PRO A 185 17.24 -27.63 -5.22
CA PRO A 185 15.93 -27.56 -4.61
C PRO A 185 15.47 -26.10 -4.65
N VAL A 186 14.52 -25.80 -5.54
CA VAL A 186 13.88 -24.49 -5.55
C VAL A 186 13.01 -24.46 -4.31
N ALA A 187 13.43 -23.67 -3.31
CA ALA A 187 12.65 -23.47 -2.11
C ALA A 187 11.24 -23.02 -2.52
N LEU A 188 10.22 -23.74 -2.04
CA LEU A 188 8.83 -23.38 -2.26
C LEU A 188 8.60 -21.95 -1.74
N PRO A 189 7.79 -21.12 -2.43
CA PRO A 189 7.42 -19.81 -1.92
C PRO A 189 6.85 -19.95 -0.51
N VAL A 190 7.40 -19.20 0.45
CA VAL A 190 6.87 -19.16 1.81
C VAL A 190 5.49 -18.51 1.76
N THR A 191 4.44 -19.33 1.80
CA THR A 191 3.04 -18.88 1.85
C THR A 191 2.50 -18.82 3.27
N ASP A 192 3.18 -19.51 4.20
CA ASP A 192 2.88 -19.56 5.62
C ASP A 192 4.02 -18.86 6.38
N PHE A 193 3.68 -17.82 7.14
CA PHE A 193 4.65 -17.00 7.86
C PHE A 193 4.80 -17.41 9.33
N ASP A 194 4.22 -18.54 9.77
CA ASP A 194 4.41 -19.11 11.12
C ASP A 194 5.82 -19.75 11.31
N ILE A 195 6.84 -19.15 10.71
CA ILE A 195 8.23 -19.60 10.79
C ILE A 195 8.93 -18.83 11.91
N ILE A 196 9.45 -19.58 12.88
CA ILE A 196 10.21 -19.03 13.99
C ILE A 196 11.70 -19.30 13.75
N ILE A 197 12.52 -18.24 13.73
CA ILE A 197 13.97 -18.37 13.62
C ILE A 197 14.55 -18.51 15.04
N ASP A 198 15.09 -19.69 15.35
CA ASP A 198 15.93 -19.92 16.53
C ASP A 198 17.38 -19.53 16.22
N ALA A 199 17.69 -18.24 16.32
CA ALA A 199 18.99 -17.70 15.93
C ALA A 199 20.15 -18.08 16.88
N LEU A 200 19.86 -18.53 18.11
CA LEU A 200 20.86 -18.88 19.13
C LEU A 200 20.45 -20.13 19.92
N PRO A 201 21.40 -20.97 20.36
CA PRO A 201 21.12 -22.11 21.24
C PRO A 201 20.53 -21.67 22.59
N ALA A 202 19.67 -22.51 23.18
CA ALA A 202 19.01 -22.20 24.45
C ALA A 202 20.00 -21.98 25.62
N GLY A 203 21.14 -22.71 25.63
CA GLY A 203 22.20 -22.53 26.62
C GLY A 203 22.83 -21.14 26.53
N THR A 204 23.18 -20.69 25.33
CA THR A 204 23.72 -19.34 25.08
C THR A 204 22.73 -18.25 25.48
N ILE A 205 21.43 -18.44 25.20
CA ILE A 205 20.39 -17.48 25.62
C ILE A 205 20.32 -17.37 27.14
N ASN A 206 20.47 -18.48 27.87
CA ASN A 206 20.48 -18.47 29.33
C ASN A 206 21.72 -17.74 29.89
N ASP A 207 22.89 -17.98 29.30
CA ASP A 207 24.12 -17.29 29.67
C ASP A 207 24.02 -15.77 29.44
N LEU A 208 23.48 -15.36 28.28
CA LEU A 208 23.22 -13.96 27.96
C LEU A 208 22.20 -13.33 28.93
N HIS A 209 21.18 -14.09 29.34
CA HIS A 209 20.20 -13.64 30.32
C HIS A 209 20.84 -13.38 31.69
N GLU A 210 21.71 -14.29 32.17
CA GLU A 210 22.41 -14.12 33.44
C GLU A 210 23.36 -12.91 33.44
N ILE A 211 23.98 -12.60 32.30
CA ILE A 211 24.76 -11.36 32.11
C ILE A 211 23.84 -10.14 32.14
N ALA A 212 22.79 -10.14 31.30
CA ALA A 212 21.86 -9.00 31.19
C ALA A 212 21.21 -8.65 32.53
N LYS A 213 20.83 -9.66 33.31
CA LYS A 213 20.27 -9.51 34.67
C LYS A 213 21.18 -8.71 35.59
N ARG A 214 22.50 -8.99 35.57
CA ARG A 214 23.49 -8.31 36.41
C ARG A 214 23.84 -6.92 35.90
N MET A 215 23.94 -6.76 34.59
CA MET A 215 24.15 -5.45 33.99
C MET A 215 22.98 -4.51 34.31
N VAL A 216 21.73 -4.98 34.18
CA VAL A 216 20.54 -4.17 34.54
C VAL A 216 20.50 -3.87 36.04
N ALA A 217 20.79 -4.84 36.91
CA ALA A 217 20.85 -4.63 38.35
C ALA A 217 21.94 -3.60 38.76
N GLY A 218 23.06 -3.57 38.05
CA GLY A 218 24.14 -2.59 38.24
C GLY A 218 23.86 -1.20 37.64
N GLY A 219 22.74 -0.99 36.96
CA GLY A 219 22.40 0.28 36.29
C GLY A 219 22.90 0.41 34.85
N PHE A 220 23.50 -0.63 34.28
CA PHE A 220 24.10 -0.69 32.94
C PHE A 220 23.16 -1.29 31.87
N GLY A 221 21.85 -1.15 32.07
CA GLY A 221 20.86 -1.76 31.17
C GLY A 221 20.90 -1.18 29.75
N LYS A 222 21.26 0.10 29.59
CA LYS A 222 21.37 0.75 28.27
C LYS A 222 22.58 0.26 27.50
N GLU A 223 23.70 0.10 28.19
CA GLU A 223 24.96 -0.42 27.68
C GLU A 223 24.76 -1.87 27.22
N CYS A 224 24.14 -2.71 28.06
CA CYS A 224 23.76 -4.07 27.69
C CYS A 224 22.88 -4.11 26.43
N SER A 225 21.89 -3.21 26.35
CA SER A 225 21.00 -3.10 25.18
C SER A 225 21.76 -2.64 23.92
N HIS A 226 22.75 -1.76 24.08
CA HIS A 226 23.60 -1.30 22.98
C HIS A 226 24.52 -2.41 22.45
N VAL A 227 25.10 -3.23 23.33
CA VAL A 227 25.90 -4.40 22.93
C VAL A 227 25.03 -5.41 22.19
N TYR A 228 23.87 -5.76 22.75
CA TYR A 228 22.91 -6.65 22.08
C TYR A 228 22.53 -6.13 20.69
N SER A 229 22.12 -4.86 20.62
CA SER A 229 21.66 -4.28 19.36
C SER A 229 22.75 -4.17 18.31
N SER A 230 23.99 -3.87 18.70
CA SER A 230 25.13 -3.85 17.79
C SER A 230 25.37 -5.21 17.13
N CYS A 231 25.30 -6.30 17.91
CA CYS A 231 25.53 -7.66 17.39
C CYS A 231 24.39 -8.12 16.47
N ARG A 232 23.13 -7.85 16.86
CA ARG A 232 21.96 -8.34 16.12
C ARG A 232 21.59 -7.50 14.90
N ARG A 233 21.94 -6.22 14.90
CA ARG A 233 21.66 -5.31 13.77
C ARG A 233 22.36 -5.77 12.50
N GLU A 234 23.63 -6.14 12.57
CA GLU A 234 24.39 -6.63 11.41
C GLU A 234 23.77 -7.91 10.83
N PHE A 235 23.39 -8.85 11.69
CA PHE A 235 22.70 -10.08 11.29
C PHE A 235 21.37 -9.80 10.57
N LEU A 236 20.57 -8.87 11.10
CA LEU A 236 19.28 -8.51 10.52
C LEU A 236 19.45 -7.81 9.17
N GLU A 237 20.39 -6.86 9.07
CA GLU A 237 20.69 -6.15 7.83
C GLU A 237 21.22 -7.08 6.74
N GLU A 238 22.06 -8.06 7.09
CA GLU A 238 22.53 -9.08 6.16
C GLU A 238 21.38 -9.98 5.71
N SER A 239 20.50 -10.40 6.63
CA SER A 239 19.33 -11.22 6.34
C SER A 239 18.40 -10.54 5.35
N ILE A 240 18.14 -9.24 5.52
CA ILE A 240 17.31 -8.45 4.59
C ILE A 240 18.04 -8.25 3.24
N SER A 241 19.35 -8.02 3.27
CA SER A 241 20.16 -7.87 2.05
C SER A 241 20.16 -9.15 1.19
N ARG A 242 20.14 -10.33 1.83
CA ARG A 242 20.01 -11.65 1.15
C ARG A 242 18.64 -11.84 0.47
N LEU A 243 17.61 -11.10 0.86
CA LEU A 243 16.32 -11.05 0.17
C LEU A 243 16.36 -10.16 -1.08
N GLY A 244 17.51 -9.56 -1.40
CA GLY A 244 17.71 -8.74 -2.59
C GLY A 244 17.34 -7.28 -2.41
N LEU A 245 17.04 -6.83 -1.18
CA LEU A 245 16.70 -5.44 -0.90
C LEU A 245 17.97 -4.58 -0.85
N GLN A 246 18.09 -3.63 -1.77
CA GLN A 246 19.19 -2.67 -1.77
C GLN A 246 18.91 -1.48 -0.84
N LYS A 247 19.97 -0.91 -0.26
CA LYS A 247 19.90 0.36 0.48
C LYS A 247 19.86 1.52 -0.52
N LEU A 248 18.66 1.82 -1.01
CA LEU A 248 18.42 2.88 -1.98
C LEU A 248 17.99 4.18 -1.28
N SER A 249 18.59 5.29 -1.70
CA SER A 249 18.11 6.63 -1.38
C SER A 249 16.91 7.03 -2.25
N ILE A 250 16.14 8.02 -1.78
CA ILE A 250 14.99 8.56 -2.53
C ILE A 250 15.40 9.01 -3.93
N GLU A 251 16.56 9.66 -4.05
CA GLU A 251 17.07 10.14 -5.34
C GLU A 251 17.43 9.02 -6.31
N GLU A 252 17.99 7.91 -5.81
CA GLU A 252 18.33 6.75 -6.64
C GLU A 252 17.07 6.10 -7.19
N VAL A 253 16.05 5.90 -6.34
CA VAL A 253 14.73 5.38 -6.74
C VAL A 253 14.10 6.26 -7.83
N HIS A 254 14.22 7.59 -7.73
CA HIS A 254 13.68 8.50 -8.74
C HIS A 254 14.45 8.53 -10.06
N LYS A 255 15.75 8.19 -10.04
CA LYS A 255 16.61 8.13 -11.24
C LYS A 255 16.48 6.80 -12.01
N MET A 256 15.94 5.77 -11.37
CA MET A 256 15.75 4.45 -11.98
C MET A 256 14.80 4.47 -13.18
N THR A 257 15.03 3.55 -14.12
CA THR A 257 14.08 3.32 -15.19
C THR A 257 12.83 2.63 -14.66
N TRP A 258 11.71 2.74 -15.37
CA TRP A 258 10.47 2.14 -14.89
C TRP A 258 10.56 0.61 -14.73
N PRO A 259 11.06 -0.17 -15.70
CA PRO A 259 11.18 -1.62 -15.55
C PRO A 259 12.03 -2.02 -14.34
N ASP A 260 13.18 -1.35 -14.12
CA ASP A 260 14.04 -1.63 -12.96
C ASP A 260 13.30 -1.36 -11.63
N LEU A 261 12.51 -0.29 -11.58
CA LEU A 261 11.70 0.05 -10.40
C LEU A 261 10.59 -0.98 -10.16
N GLU A 262 9.98 -1.55 -11.19
CA GLU A 262 8.99 -2.62 -11.03
C GLU A 262 9.62 -3.86 -10.38
N ASP A 263 10.82 -4.25 -10.82
CA ASP A 263 11.57 -5.38 -10.24
C ASP A 263 11.96 -5.10 -8.78
N GLU A 264 12.40 -3.89 -8.46
CA GLU A 264 12.72 -3.49 -7.08
C GLU A 264 11.47 -3.44 -6.20
N ILE A 265 10.31 -3.03 -6.71
CA ILE A 265 9.03 -3.09 -5.98
C ILE A 265 8.69 -4.55 -5.63
N GLU A 266 8.84 -5.49 -6.57
CA GLU A 266 8.56 -6.91 -6.28
C GLU A 266 9.49 -7.49 -5.22
N LYS A 267 10.78 -7.15 -5.25
CA LYS A 267 11.74 -7.52 -4.21
C LYS A 267 11.37 -6.89 -2.88
N TRP A 268 10.99 -5.61 -2.87
CA TRP A 268 10.56 -4.90 -1.67
C TRP A 268 9.31 -5.54 -1.05
N ILE A 269 8.32 -5.95 -1.84
CA ILE A 269 7.11 -6.61 -1.34
C ILE A 269 7.46 -7.91 -0.61
N LYS A 270 8.33 -8.74 -1.22
CA LYS A 270 8.79 -10.00 -0.62
C LYS A 270 9.60 -9.74 0.65
N ALA A 271 10.57 -8.84 0.59
CA ALA A 271 11.44 -8.51 1.72
C ALA A 271 10.65 -7.91 2.88
N SER A 272 9.68 -7.04 2.62
CA SER A 272 8.83 -6.43 3.65
C SER A 272 7.97 -7.45 4.37
N ASN A 273 7.36 -8.40 3.63
CA ASN A 273 6.59 -9.48 4.25
C ASN A 273 7.47 -10.37 5.13
N VAL A 274 8.64 -10.79 4.65
CA VAL A 274 9.56 -11.63 5.44
C VAL A 274 10.10 -10.87 6.66
N ALA A 275 10.44 -9.58 6.51
CA ALA A 275 10.95 -8.77 7.60
C ALA A 275 9.91 -8.62 8.72
N LEU A 276 8.69 -8.24 8.38
CA LEU A 276 7.64 -7.95 9.36
C LEU A 276 6.96 -9.20 9.92
N LYS A 277 6.83 -10.28 9.15
CA LYS A 277 6.11 -11.48 9.60
C LYS A 277 7.03 -12.57 10.16
N ILE A 278 8.34 -12.52 9.89
CA ILE A 278 9.28 -13.56 10.33
C ILE A 278 10.45 -12.95 11.12
N LEU A 279 11.21 -12.04 10.52
CA LEU A 279 12.48 -11.58 11.11
C LEU A 279 12.27 -10.76 12.37
N PHE A 280 11.41 -9.73 12.32
CA PHE A 280 11.16 -8.86 13.48
C PHE A 280 10.44 -9.60 14.61
N PRO A 281 9.40 -10.44 14.37
CA PRO A 281 8.84 -11.29 15.42
C PRO A 281 9.86 -12.24 16.06
N SER A 282 10.73 -12.85 15.25
CA SER A 282 11.79 -13.73 15.76
C SER A 282 12.79 -12.98 16.63
N GLU A 283 13.17 -11.77 16.23
CA GLU A 283 14.06 -10.89 17.00
C GLU A 283 13.38 -10.42 18.30
N ARG A 284 12.09 -10.06 18.25
CA ARG A 284 11.31 -9.71 19.43
C ARG A 284 11.32 -10.82 20.47
N ARG A 285 11.06 -12.06 20.03
CA ARG A 285 11.10 -13.24 20.89
C ARG A 285 12.49 -13.47 21.49
N LEU A 286 13.56 -13.23 20.73
CA LEU A 286 14.92 -13.36 21.23
C LEU A 286 15.22 -12.30 22.31
N CYS A 287 14.87 -11.04 22.07
CA CYS A 287 14.97 -9.95 23.05
C CYS A 287 14.23 -10.31 24.34
N ASP A 288 12.98 -10.76 24.25
CA ASP A 288 12.15 -11.07 25.41
C ASP A 288 12.73 -12.24 26.25
N ARG A 289 13.43 -13.18 25.60
CA ARG A 289 14.13 -14.27 26.29
C ARG A 289 15.42 -13.84 26.97
N VAL A 290 16.24 -13.02 26.30
CA VAL A 290 17.51 -12.51 26.86
C VAL A 290 17.25 -11.53 28.01
N PHE A 291 16.25 -10.64 27.86
CA PHE A 291 15.89 -9.63 28.85
C PHE A 291 14.66 -10.02 29.67
N PHE A 292 14.45 -11.32 29.90
CA PHE A 292 13.30 -11.82 30.65
C PHE A 292 13.19 -11.12 32.03
N GLY A 293 12.00 -10.58 32.35
CA GLY A 293 11.77 -9.79 33.56
C GLY A 293 12.21 -8.31 33.48
N PHE A 294 12.82 -7.87 32.38
CA PHE A 294 13.30 -6.50 32.15
C PHE A 294 12.68 -5.88 30.88
N ALA A 295 11.35 -5.72 30.87
CA ALA A 295 10.59 -5.27 29.69
C ALA A 295 11.13 -3.99 29.03
N SER A 296 11.52 -2.97 29.81
CA SER A 296 12.07 -1.73 29.24
C SER A 296 13.40 -1.92 28.52
N ALA A 297 14.25 -2.87 28.95
CA ALA A 297 15.51 -3.17 28.28
C ALA A 297 15.26 -4.03 27.02
N ALA A 298 14.30 -4.95 27.08
CA ALA A 298 13.85 -5.74 25.93
C ALA A 298 13.29 -4.84 24.81
N ASP A 299 12.36 -3.94 25.15
CA ASP A 299 11.72 -3.01 24.19
C ASP A 299 12.76 -2.09 23.55
N PHE A 300 13.66 -1.50 24.36
CA PHE A 300 14.71 -0.62 23.86
C PHE A 300 15.71 -1.36 22.95
N SER A 301 16.13 -2.57 23.34
CA SER A 301 17.03 -3.42 22.53
C SER A 301 16.40 -3.82 21.20
N PHE A 302 15.14 -4.28 21.22
CA PHE A 302 14.39 -4.66 20.02
C PHE A 302 14.27 -3.48 19.04
N MET A 303 13.88 -2.32 19.56
CA MET A 303 13.75 -1.11 18.75
C MET A 303 15.10 -0.74 18.11
N GLU A 304 16.19 -0.72 18.88
CA GLU A 304 17.52 -0.35 18.38
C GLU A 304 18.07 -1.32 17.31
N VAL A 305 17.64 -2.58 17.32
CA VAL A 305 17.96 -3.55 16.26
C VAL A 305 17.13 -3.28 15.01
N CYS A 306 15.81 -3.19 15.15
CA CYS A 306 14.90 -3.18 14.00
C CYS A 306 14.76 -1.81 13.35
N ARG A 307 15.06 -0.72 14.06
CA ARG A 307 14.82 0.67 13.61
C ARG A 307 15.42 0.98 12.24
N GLY A 308 16.70 0.68 12.06
CA GLY A 308 17.40 0.99 10.80
C GLY A 308 16.77 0.28 9.60
N SER A 309 16.45 -1.01 9.78
CA SER A 309 15.81 -1.84 8.77
C SER A 309 14.36 -1.41 8.49
N ALA A 310 13.59 -1.11 9.54
CA ALA A 310 12.22 -0.61 9.40
C ALA A 310 12.18 0.73 8.64
N ILE A 311 13.06 1.67 9.00
CA ILE A 311 13.20 2.97 8.30
C ILE A 311 13.59 2.75 6.84
N GLN A 312 14.51 1.81 6.54
CA GLN A 312 14.88 1.49 5.17
C GLN A 312 13.68 1.02 4.33
N LEU A 313 12.87 0.09 4.87
CA LEU A 313 11.67 -0.41 4.20
C LEU A 313 10.66 0.72 3.95
N LEU A 314 10.43 1.56 4.95
CA LEU A 314 9.52 2.69 4.88
C LEU A 314 10.01 3.76 3.90
N ASN A 315 11.30 4.11 3.91
CA ASN A 315 11.88 5.09 3.00
C ASN A 315 11.73 4.70 1.52
N PHE A 316 11.84 3.40 1.21
CA PHE A 316 11.59 2.94 -0.16
C PHE A 316 10.14 3.16 -0.58
N ALA A 317 9.17 2.77 0.27
CA ALA A 317 7.75 3.02 0.01
C ALA A 317 7.45 4.52 -0.11
N ASP A 318 8.11 5.37 0.70
CA ASP A 318 7.96 6.82 0.61
C ASP A 318 8.54 7.38 -0.69
N ALA A 319 9.70 6.88 -1.13
CA ALA A 319 10.30 7.25 -2.41
C ALA A 319 9.37 6.92 -3.59
N VAL A 320 8.72 5.75 -3.56
CA VAL A 320 7.71 5.35 -4.55
C VAL A 320 6.50 6.30 -4.52
N ALA A 321 6.04 6.70 -3.33
CA ALA A 321 4.91 7.63 -3.17
C ALA A 321 5.21 9.05 -3.71
N ILE A 322 6.44 9.54 -3.58
CA ILE A 322 6.87 10.87 -4.08
C ILE A 322 7.09 10.87 -5.60
N GLY A 323 7.28 9.70 -6.20
CA GLY A 323 7.67 9.57 -7.61
C GLY A 323 6.66 10.13 -8.62
N SER A 324 6.97 9.93 -9.92
CA SER A 324 6.08 10.35 -11.01
C SER A 324 4.68 9.78 -10.85
N ARG A 325 3.67 10.61 -11.10
CA ARG A 325 2.24 10.27 -11.04
C ARG A 325 1.69 9.86 -12.42
N SER A 326 2.51 9.22 -13.24
CA SER A 326 2.06 8.80 -14.56
C SER A 326 1.07 7.62 -14.47
N PRO A 327 0.03 7.56 -15.32
CA PRO A 327 -0.99 6.51 -15.28
C PRO A 327 -0.42 5.08 -15.26
N GLU A 328 0.66 4.83 -16.00
CA GLU A 328 1.27 3.50 -16.14
C GLU A 328 1.73 2.92 -14.80
N ARG A 329 1.99 3.77 -13.80
CA ARG A 329 2.53 3.37 -12.50
C ARG A 329 1.47 2.92 -11.50
N LEU A 330 0.18 3.10 -11.81
CA LEU A 330 -0.92 2.85 -10.88
C LEU A 330 -0.83 1.48 -10.23
N PHE A 331 -0.65 0.42 -11.02
CA PHE A 331 -0.75 -0.96 -10.54
C PHE A 331 0.35 -1.30 -9.54
N ARG A 332 1.61 -0.96 -9.83
CA ARG A 332 2.71 -1.23 -8.89
C ARG A 332 2.65 -0.36 -7.64
N ILE A 333 2.22 0.89 -7.76
CA ILE A 333 2.00 1.74 -6.57
C ILE A 333 0.86 1.17 -5.71
N LEU A 334 -0.16 0.60 -6.35
CA LEU A 334 -1.24 -0.09 -5.66
C LEU A 334 -0.75 -1.35 -4.95
N ASP A 335 0.14 -2.15 -5.57
CA ASP A 335 0.76 -3.31 -4.92
C ASP A 335 1.51 -2.91 -3.63
N VAL A 336 2.26 -1.79 -3.67
CA VAL A 336 2.94 -1.24 -2.49
C VAL A 336 1.94 -0.73 -1.44
N PHE A 337 0.88 -0.04 -1.87
CA PHE A 337 -0.19 0.44 -0.99
C PHE A 337 -0.90 -0.71 -0.26
N GLU A 338 -1.25 -1.77 -0.98
CA GLU A 338 -1.89 -2.98 -0.45
C GLU A 338 -0.95 -3.73 0.50
N THR A 339 0.31 -3.91 0.10
CA THR A 339 1.31 -4.56 0.96
C THR A 339 1.51 -3.79 2.26
N LEU A 340 1.66 -2.46 2.20
CA LEU A 340 1.85 -1.67 3.41
C LEU A 340 0.59 -1.66 4.28
N ARG A 341 -0.61 -1.58 3.70
CA ARG A 341 -1.90 -1.73 4.41
C ARG A 341 -1.93 -3.03 5.22
N ASP A 342 -1.57 -4.14 4.58
CA ASP A 342 -1.65 -5.47 5.19
C ASP A 342 -0.55 -5.68 6.25
N LEU A 343 0.52 -4.89 6.20
CA LEU A 343 1.62 -4.91 7.18
C LEU A 343 1.44 -3.92 8.35
N ILE A 344 0.56 -2.92 8.25
CA ILE A 344 0.29 -1.96 9.34
C ILE A 344 -0.12 -2.66 10.65
N PRO A 345 -1.03 -3.66 10.64
CA PRO A 345 -1.37 -4.38 11.87
C PRO A 345 -0.16 -5.08 12.53
N GLU A 346 0.76 -5.61 11.71
CA GLU A 346 1.99 -6.24 12.22
C GLU A 346 2.96 -5.19 12.80
N PHE A 347 3.04 -4.01 12.17
CA PHE A 347 3.73 -2.87 12.77
C PHE A 347 3.13 -2.50 14.13
N ASP A 348 1.81 -2.40 14.24
CA ASP A 348 1.13 -2.04 15.49
C ASP A 348 1.36 -3.08 16.60
N ALA A 349 1.37 -4.37 16.24
CA ALA A 349 1.62 -5.47 17.17
C ALA A 349 3.08 -5.54 17.65
N LEU A 350 4.05 -5.44 16.75
CA LEU A 350 5.47 -5.60 17.07
C LEU A 350 6.07 -4.39 17.78
N PHE A 351 5.65 -3.20 17.35
CA PHE A 351 6.14 -1.93 17.81
C PHE A 351 5.14 -1.29 18.77
N SER A 352 4.59 -2.05 19.73
CA SER A 352 3.57 -1.58 20.66
C SER A 352 4.09 -0.60 21.73
N ASP A 353 5.41 -0.58 21.93
CA ASP A 353 6.11 0.13 23.00
C ASP A 353 6.20 1.66 22.80
N GLN A 354 6.65 2.38 23.83
CA GLN A 354 6.77 3.84 23.81
C GLN A 354 7.88 4.36 22.88
N PHE A 355 8.91 3.55 22.58
CA PHE A 355 10.07 3.97 21.79
C PHE A 355 9.80 3.91 20.29
N SER A 356 8.75 3.18 19.87
CA SER A 356 8.48 2.85 18.48
C SER A 356 7.21 3.51 17.90
N VAL A 357 6.56 4.37 18.70
CA VAL A 357 5.38 5.17 18.29
C VAL A 357 5.65 5.98 17.01
N SER A 358 6.86 6.53 16.85
CA SER A 358 7.24 7.29 15.65
C SER A 358 7.22 6.44 14.39
N LEU A 359 7.71 5.19 14.44
CA LEU A 359 7.75 4.27 13.31
C LEU A 359 6.35 3.87 12.85
N ARG A 360 5.45 3.58 13.80
CA ARG A 360 4.04 3.27 13.46
C ARG A 360 3.36 4.45 12.78
N ASN A 361 3.54 5.64 13.33
CA ASN A 361 2.97 6.87 12.76
C ASN A 361 3.55 7.17 11.36
N GLU A 362 4.84 6.89 11.16
CA GLU A 362 5.50 7.02 9.87
C GLU A 362 4.95 6.02 8.84
N ALA A 363 4.77 4.75 9.21
CA ALA A 363 4.14 3.74 8.35
C ALA A 363 2.74 4.15 7.88
N VAL A 364 1.88 4.61 8.80
CA VAL A 364 0.54 5.12 8.48
C VAL A 364 0.61 6.37 7.61
N THR A 365 1.58 7.26 7.85
CA THR A 365 1.76 8.49 7.07
C THR A 365 2.16 8.17 5.62
N ILE A 366 3.09 7.23 5.42
CA ILE A 366 3.54 6.78 4.09
C ILE A 366 2.40 6.06 3.37
N TRP A 367 1.63 5.22 4.07
CA TRP A 367 0.44 4.58 3.52
C TRP A 367 -0.58 5.60 3.00
N LYS A 368 -0.86 6.67 3.77
CA LYS A 368 -1.73 7.78 3.33
C LYS A 368 -1.16 8.51 2.11
N ARG A 369 0.15 8.75 2.08
CA ARG A 369 0.85 9.40 0.95
C ARG A 369 0.82 8.54 -0.32
N LEU A 370 0.90 7.22 -0.21
CA LEU A 370 0.66 6.30 -1.34
C LEU A 370 -0.77 6.45 -1.87
N GLY A 371 -1.76 6.57 -0.98
CA GLY A 371 -3.14 6.90 -1.36
C GLY A 371 -3.25 8.25 -2.09
N GLU A 372 -2.53 9.28 -1.62
CA GLU A 372 -2.43 10.57 -2.32
C GLU A 372 -1.78 10.46 -3.70
N ALA A 373 -0.73 9.65 -3.83
CA ALA A 373 -0.08 9.39 -5.10
C ALA A 373 -1.05 8.74 -6.09
N ILE A 374 -1.81 7.73 -5.66
CA ILE A 374 -2.85 7.07 -6.47
C ILE A 374 -3.90 8.07 -6.93
N ARG A 375 -4.42 8.93 -6.03
CA ARG A 375 -5.36 10.00 -6.42
C ARG A 375 -4.73 10.96 -7.43
N GLY A 376 -3.47 11.34 -7.21
CA GLY A 376 -2.70 12.18 -8.13
C GLY A 376 -2.54 11.56 -9.52
N ILE A 377 -2.42 10.24 -9.63
CA ILE A 377 -2.36 9.54 -10.92
C ILE A 377 -3.68 9.69 -11.69
N PHE A 378 -4.83 9.56 -11.01
CA PHE A 378 -6.12 9.81 -11.65
C PHE A 378 -6.27 11.27 -12.09
N MET A 379 -5.77 12.24 -11.31
CA MET A 379 -5.73 13.64 -11.73
C MET A 379 -4.85 13.86 -12.97
N GLU A 380 -3.70 13.19 -13.09
CA GLU A 380 -2.86 13.25 -14.29
C GLU A 380 -3.54 12.60 -15.50
N LEU A 381 -4.28 11.49 -15.30
CA LEU A 381 -5.12 10.92 -16.35
C LEU A 381 -6.18 11.91 -16.84
N GLU A 382 -6.86 12.62 -15.93
CA GLU A 382 -7.80 13.68 -16.30
C GLU A 382 -7.12 14.80 -17.08
N ASN A 383 -5.93 15.24 -16.64
CA ASN A 383 -5.16 16.27 -17.32
C ASN A 383 -4.74 15.82 -18.73
N LEU A 384 -4.38 14.55 -18.90
CA LEU A 384 -4.07 13.94 -20.19
C LEU A 384 -5.28 14.02 -21.12
N ILE A 385 -6.47 13.65 -20.64
CA ILE A 385 -7.71 13.74 -21.42
C ILE A 385 -8.03 15.19 -21.78
N ARG A 386 -7.92 16.12 -20.82
CA ARG A 386 -8.23 17.54 -21.03
C ARG A 386 -7.28 18.20 -22.03
N ARG A 387 -6.00 17.83 -22.01
CA ARG A 387 -4.94 18.40 -22.86
C ARG A 387 -4.81 17.71 -24.21
N ASP A 388 -5.48 16.58 -24.42
CA ASP A 388 -5.42 15.85 -25.69
C ASP A 388 -5.98 16.71 -26.84
N PRO A 389 -5.14 17.14 -27.79
CA PRO A 389 -5.51 18.19 -28.73
C PRO A 389 -6.32 17.65 -29.91
N ALA A 390 -7.24 18.47 -30.42
CA ALA A 390 -8.04 18.22 -31.61
C ALA A 390 -7.23 18.47 -32.91
N LYS A 391 -6.12 17.73 -33.12
CA LYS A 391 -5.19 18.00 -34.25
C LYS A 391 -5.60 17.36 -35.57
N MET A 392 -6.09 16.13 -35.56
CA MET A 392 -6.46 15.41 -36.78
C MET A 392 -7.73 14.59 -36.54
N ALA A 393 -8.68 14.72 -37.46
CA ALA A 393 -9.87 13.88 -37.46
C ALA A 393 -9.49 12.43 -37.78
N VAL A 394 -10.12 11.47 -37.10
CA VAL A 394 -9.93 10.05 -37.38
C VAL A 394 -10.52 9.76 -38.76
N PRO A 395 -9.75 9.24 -39.73
CA PRO A 395 -10.27 8.93 -41.05
C PRO A 395 -11.52 8.05 -40.97
N GLY A 396 -12.55 8.39 -41.75
CA GLY A 396 -13.81 7.66 -41.79
C GLY A 396 -14.66 7.71 -40.51
N GLY A 397 -14.30 8.54 -39.52
CA GLY A 397 -15.07 8.65 -38.27
C GLY A 397 -14.86 7.49 -37.31
N GLY A 398 -13.75 6.76 -37.40
CA GLY A 398 -13.47 5.59 -36.57
C GLY A 398 -13.25 5.87 -35.07
N LEU A 399 -12.86 4.83 -34.35
CA LEU A 399 -12.55 4.90 -32.92
C LEU A 399 -11.32 5.78 -32.65
N HIS A 400 -11.41 6.69 -31.68
CA HIS A 400 -10.29 7.53 -31.27
C HIS A 400 -9.33 6.76 -30.34
N PRO A 401 -7.99 6.88 -30.51
CA PRO A 401 -7.02 6.20 -29.65
C PRO A 401 -7.22 6.50 -28.15
N ILE A 402 -7.58 7.75 -27.80
CA ILE A 402 -7.81 8.13 -26.40
C ILE A 402 -8.97 7.36 -25.76
N THR A 403 -10.03 7.07 -26.52
CA THR A 403 -11.16 6.28 -26.03
C THR A 403 -10.73 4.87 -25.70
N ARG A 404 -9.92 4.26 -26.57
CA ARG A 404 -9.37 2.92 -26.31
C ARG A 404 -8.46 2.91 -25.10
N TYR A 405 -7.56 3.89 -24.99
CA TYR A 405 -6.63 4.03 -23.87
C TYR A 405 -7.38 4.16 -22.53
N VAL A 406 -8.26 5.17 -22.40
CA VAL A 406 -8.97 5.45 -21.15
C VAL A 406 -9.85 4.28 -20.75
N MET A 407 -10.65 3.71 -21.67
CA MET A 407 -11.54 2.60 -21.32
C MET A 407 -10.78 1.35 -20.89
N ASN A 408 -9.65 1.04 -21.53
CA ASN A 408 -8.84 -0.10 -21.14
C ASN A 408 -8.17 0.14 -19.78
N TYR A 409 -7.70 1.37 -19.54
CA TYR A 409 -7.10 1.77 -18.28
C TYR A 409 -8.09 1.67 -17.12
N LEU A 410 -9.28 2.30 -17.23
CA LEU A 410 -10.29 2.26 -16.18
C LEU A 410 -10.76 0.83 -15.91
N ARG A 411 -10.94 0.01 -16.96
CA ARG A 411 -11.28 -1.40 -16.79
C ARG A 411 -10.20 -2.18 -16.03
N ALA A 412 -8.93 -1.92 -16.31
CA ALA A 412 -7.83 -2.57 -15.61
C ALA A 412 -7.73 -2.08 -14.15
N ALA A 413 -7.87 -0.77 -13.90
CA ALA A 413 -7.89 -0.19 -12.57
C ALA A 413 -9.02 -0.75 -11.70
N CYS A 414 -10.21 -0.95 -12.28
CA CYS A 414 -11.35 -1.52 -11.55
C CYS A 414 -11.11 -2.95 -11.03
N ARG A 415 -10.13 -3.71 -11.55
CA ARG A 415 -9.78 -5.04 -10.99
C ARG A 415 -9.35 -4.98 -9.53
N SER A 416 -8.81 -3.84 -9.11
CA SER A 416 -8.43 -3.58 -7.72
C SER A 416 -9.41 -2.61 -7.06
N ARG A 417 -10.71 -2.78 -7.36
CA ARG A 417 -11.81 -1.91 -6.89
C ARG A 417 -11.78 -1.69 -5.38
N GLN A 418 -11.60 -2.73 -4.59
CA GLN A 418 -11.65 -2.64 -3.12
C GLN A 418 -10.58 -1.69 -2.58
N SER A 419 -9.34 -1.80 -3.06
CA SER A 419 -8.25 -0.92 -2.65
C SER A 419 -8.46 0.50 -3.14
N LEU A 420 -9.00 0.69 -4.35
CA LEU A 420 -9.37 2.01 -4.84
C LEU A 420 -10.53 2.64 -4.05
N GLU A 421 -11.54 1.87 -3.64
CA GLU A 421 -12.62 2.38 -2.79
C GLU A 421 -12.06 2.93 -1.47
N GLN A 422 -11.13 2.21 -0.82
CA GLN A 422 -10.43 2.70 0.38
C GLN A 422 -9.68 4.02 0.13
N VAL A 423 -8.94 4.10 -0.99
CA VAL A 423 -8.19 5.32 -1.35
C VAL A 423 -9.10 6.54 -1.54
N PHE A 424 -10.32 6.34 -2.06
CA PHE A 424 -11.24 7.44 -2.36
C PHE A 424 -12.27 7.72 -1.24
N GLU A 425 -12.48 6.82 -0.29
CA GLU A 425 -13.34 7.04 0.88
C GLU A 425 -12.72 8.02 1.89
N ASP A 426 -11.42 7.88 2.17
CA ASP A 426 -10.69 8.71 3.16
C ASP A 426 -10.60 10.20 2.78
N TYR A 427 -10.78 10.55 1.51
CA TYR A 427 -10.53 11.91 1.00
C TYR A 427 -11.76 12.81 0.91
N GLY A 428 -12.96 12.33 1.31
CA GLY A 428 -14.20 13.11 1.40
C GLY A 428 -14.31 14.29 0.42
N LEU A 429 -14.79 14.05 -0.80
CA LEU A 429 -14.99 14.98 -1.92
C LEU A 429 -15.29 16.45 -1.50
N LYS A 430 -14.27 17.26 -1.20
CA LYS A 430 -14.41 18.70 -0.91
C LYS A 430 -14.20 19.60 -2.14
N ASP A 431 -13.50 19.11 -3.16
CA ASP A 431 -13.06 19.92 -4.31
C ASP A 431 -13.82 19.67 -5.62
N TYR A 432 -14.85 18.81 -5.62
CA TYR A 432 -15.70 18.64 -6.79
C TYR A 432 -16.82 19.69 -6.74
N PRO A 433 -17.11 20.42 -7.84
CA PRO A 433 -18.28 21.26 -7.90
C PRO A 433 -19.48 20.40 -7.54
N LYS A 434 -20.23 20.77 -6.49
CA LYS A 434 -21.47 20.12 -6.10
C LYS A 434 -22.43 20.13 -7.31
N LEU A 435 -22.43 19.06 -8.09
CA LEU A 435 -23.50 18.77 -9.03
C LEU A 435 -24.62 18.16 -8.20
N ASP A 436 -25.61 18.99 -7.91
CA ASP A 436 -26.68 18.82 -6.93
C ASP A 436 -27.73 17.74 -7.31
N ASP A 437 -27.35 16.67 -8.01
CA ASP A 437 -28.32 15.72 -8.59
C ASP A 437 -27.82 14.26 -8.75
N ARG A 438 -26.78 13.84 -8.00
CA ARG A 438 -26.32 12.42 -8.02
C ARG A 438 -26.80 11.64 -6.79
N LEU A 439 -27.09 10.36 -7.03
CA LEU A 439 -27.76 9.43 -6.12
C LEU A 439 -27.05 9.37 -4.74
N PRO A 440 -27.76 9.45 -3.60
CA PRO A 440 -27.17 9.48 -2.25
C PRO A 440 -26.29 8.28 -1.84
N ASN A 441 -26.17 7.25 -2.70
CA ASN A 441 -25.54 5.96 -2.40
C ASN A 441 -24.35 5.62 -3.31
N SER A 442 -23.85 6.55 -4.14
CA SER A 442 -22.70 6.28 -5.01
C SER A 442 -21.37 6.43 -4.25
N SER A 443 -20.49 5.43 -4.33
CA SER A 443 -19.14 5.51 -3.74
C SER A 443 -18.31 6.63 -4.37
N SER A 444 -17.34 7.20 -3.63
CA SER A 444 -16.44 8.24 -4.13
C SER A 444 -15.68 7.79 -5.40
N LEU A 445 -15.32 6.51 -5.47
CA LEU A 445 -14.70 5.91 -6.66
C LEU A 445 -15.66 5.92 -7.86
N SER A 446 -16.94 5.59 -7.66
CA SER A 446 -17.95 5.65 -8.73
C SER A 446 -18.10 7.08 -9.27
N VAL A 447 -18.13 8.08 -8.39
CA VAL A 447 -18.16 9.50 -8.78
C VAL A 447 -16.92 9.88 -9.60
N GLN A 448 -15.74 9.46 -9.17
CA GLN A 448 -14.49 9.71 -9.89
C GLN A 448 -14.46 9.06 -11.27
N MET A 449 -14.92 7.81 -11.37
CA MET A 449 -14.99 7.09 -12.64
C MET A 449 -15.99 7.75 -13.60
N ASP A 450 -17.18 8.13 -13.11
CA ASP A 450 -18.17 8.85 -13.92
C ASP A 450 -17.64 10.20 -14.42
N TRP A 451 -16.91 10.93 -13.57
CA TRP A 451 -16.27 12.19 -13.96
C TRP A 451 -15.25 12.03 -15.10
N ILE A 452 -14.38 11.02 -15.03
CA ILE A 452 -13.41 10.74 -16.10
C ILE A 452 -14.13 10.39 -17.41
N MET A 453 -15.27 9.68 -17.32
CA MET A 453 -16.08 9.32 -18.47
C MET A 453 -16.74 10.55 -19.10
N GLU A 454 -17.32 11.44 -18.30
CA GLU A 454 -17.85 12.73 -18.77
C GLU A 454 -16.77 13.59 -19.43
N LEU A 455 -15.56 13.61 -18.85
CA LEU A 455 -14.42 14.34 -19.41
C LEU A 455 -13.98 13.78 -20.77
N LEU A 456 -13.93 12.45 -20.90
CA LEU A 456 -13.66 11.76 -22.16
C LEU A 456 -14.72 12.09 -23.21
N GLU A 457 -16.01 12.04 -22.85
CA GLU A 457 -17.09 12.37 -23.77
C GLU A 457 -17.04 13.83 -24.23
N SER A 458 -16.83 14.77 -23.31
CA SER A 458 -16.69 16.19 -23.65
C SER A 458 -15.51 16.44 -24.60
N ASN A 459 -14.39 15.75 -24.37
CA ASN A 459 -13.22 15.80 -25.25
C ASN A 459 -13.54 15.26 -26.66
N LEU A 460 -14.27 14.14 -26.75
CA LEU A 460 -14.71 13.56 -28.02
C LEU A 460 -15.70 14.47 -28.76
N GLU A 461 -16.63 15.10 -28.04
CA GLU A 461 -17.55 16.09 -28.60
C GLU A 461 -16.78 17.29 -29.18
N ALA A 462 -15.76 17.79 -28.48
CA ALA A 462 -14.89 18.84 -29.00
C ALA A 462 -14.15 18.39 -30.28
N LYS A 463 -13.63 17.17 -30.30
CA LYS A 463 -12.95 16.59 -31.48
C LYS A 463 -13.87 16.32 -32.66
N SER A 464 -15.14 16.00 -32.40
CA SER A 464 -16.12 15.79 -33.46
C SER A 464 -16.34 17.04 -34.32
N LYS A 465 -16.05 18.23 -33.78
CA LYS A 465 -16.20 19.51 -34.51
C LYS A 465 -15.15 19.74 -35.59
N ILE A 466 -14.11 18.90 -35.68
CA ILE A 466 -13.08 18.99 -36.73
C ILE A 466 -13.61 18.50 -38.09
N TYR A 467 -14.57 17.57 -38.09
CA TYR A 467 -15.09 17.01 -39.34
C TYR A 467 -15.91 18.07 -40.10
N LYS A 468 -15.66 18.14 -41.42
CA LYS A 468 -16.37 19.07 -42.31
C LYS A 468 -17.82 18.66 -42.53
N ASP A 469 -18.09 17.36 -42.60
CA ASP A 469 -19.43 16.82 -42.76
C ASP A 469 -20.08 16.60 -41.37
N PRO A 470 -21.18 17.30 -41.04
CA PRO A 470 -21.89 17.12 -39.78
C PRO A 470 -22.38 15.68 -39.53
N ALA A 471 -22.73 14.93 -40.58
CA ALA A 471 -23.15 13.55 -40.44
C ALA A 471 -21.99 12.62 -40.04
N LEU A 472 -20.77 12.90 -40.53
CA LEU A 472 -19.56 12.18 -40.13
C LEU A 472 -19.20 12.44 -38.66
N CYS A 473 -19.47 13.63 -38.13
CA CYS A 473 -19.32 13.93 -36.69
C CYS A 473 -20.15 12.95 -35.84
N TYR A 474 -21.39 12.68 -36.24
CA TYR A 474 -22.27 11.77 -35.51
C TYR A 474 -21.84 10.31 -35.66
N VAL A 475 -21.30 9.89 -36.80
CA VAL A 475 -20.68 8.56 -36.96
C VAL A 475 -19.50 8.37 -36.01
N PHE A 476 -18.65 9.38 -35.91
CA PHE A 476 -17.56 9.40 -34.93
C PHE A 476 -18.07 9.28 -33.49
N LEU A 477 -19.07 10.07 -33.10
CA LEU A 477 -19.64 10.01 -31.76
C LEU A 477 -20.34 8.68 -31.46
N MET A 478 -21.03 8.10 -32.44
CA MET A 478 -21.62 6.77 -32.32
C MET A 478 -20.56 5.69 -32.10
N ASN A 479 -19.48 5.68 -32.88
CA ASN A 479 -18.41 4.71 -32.72
C ASN A 479 -17.77 4.78 -31.32
N ASN A 480 -17.37 5.98 -30.88
CA ASN A 480 -16.73 6.11 -29.58
C ASN A 480 -17.71 5.85 -28.43
N GLY A 481 -18.95 6.36 -28.51
CA GLY A 481 -19.97 6.12 -27.49
C GLY A 481 -20.39 4.65 -27.39
N ARG A 482 -20.54 3.94 -28.51
CA ARG A 482 -20.86 2.51 -28.51
C ARG A 482 -19.72 1.69 -27.90
N TYR A 483 -18.47 2.03 -28.21
CA TYR A 483 -17.31 1.39 -27.62
C TYR A 483 -17.26 1.59 -26.10
N ILE A 484 -17.50 2.81 -25.63
CA ILE A 484 -17.58 3.16 -24.20
C ILE A 484 -18.64 2.28 -23.51
N VAL A 485 -19.88 2.28 -24.02
CA VAL A 485 -20.98 1.49 -23.44
C VAL A 485 -20.66 0.00 -23.41
N GLN A 486 -20.12 -0.56 -24.49
CA GLN A 486 -19.77 -1.98 -24.57
C GLN A 486 -18.67 -2.36 -23.57
N LYS A 487 -17.61 -1.55 -23.47
CA LYS A 487 -16.51 -1.82 -22.55
C LYS A 487 -16.91 -1.69 -21.09
N THR A 488 -17.85 -0.79 -20.77
CA THR A 488 -18.40 -0.67 -19.42
C THR A 488 -19.27 -1.87 -19.05
N LYS A 489 -20.20 -2.28 -19.93
CA LYS A 489 -21.19 -3.33 -19.66
C LYS A 489 -20.58 -4.67 -19.23
N ASP A 490 -19.46 -5.07 -19.84
CA ASP A 490 -18.84 -6.39 -19.62
C ASP A 490 -17.70 -6.34 -18.57
N SER A 491 -17.77 -5.43 -17.61
CA SER A 491 -16.68 -5.21 -16.65
C SER A 491 -17.16 -4.77 -15.27
N GLU A 492 -16.27 -4.87 -14.28
CA GLU A 492 -16.50 -4.35 -12.94
C GLU A 492 -16.79 -2.85 -12.93
N LEU A 493 -16.29 -2.09 -13.93
CA LEU A 493 -16.65 -0.69 -14.15
C LEU A 493 -18.17 -0.52 -14.36
N GLY A 494 -18.83 -1.46 -15.04
CA GLY A 494 -20.29 -1.46 -15.19
C GLY A 494 -21.02 -1.68 -13.87
N THR A 495 -20.51 -2.57 -13.01
CA THR A 495 -21.08 -2.78 -11.67
C THR A 495 -20.90 -1.57 -10.74
N LEU A 496 -19.81 -0.82 -10.92
CA LEU A 496 -19.51 0.39 -10.15
C LEU A 496 -20.37 1.59 -10.58
N LEU A 497 -20.62 1.75 -11.88
CA LEU A 497 -21.41 2.85 -12.44
C LEU A 497 -22.92 2.58 -12.44
N GLY A 498 -23.32 1.30 -12.50
CA GLY A 498 -24.71 0.86 -12.45
C GLY A 498 -25.45 0.88 -13.80
N ASP A 499 -26.58 0.16 -13.85
CA ASP A 499 -27.37 -0.02 -15.07
C ASP A 499 -28.00 1.28 -15.59
N ASP A 500 -28.31 2.23 -14.70
CA ASP A 500 -28.87 3.53 -15.07
C ASP A 500 -27.89 4.34 -15.90
N TRP A 501 -26.61 4.32 -15.51
CA TRP A 501 -25.53 4.93 -16.26
C TRP A 501 -25.42 4.30 -17.66
N ILE A 502 -25.43 2.97 -17.75
CA ILE A 502 -25.35 2.24 -19.03
C ILE A 502 -26.54 2.59 -19.93
N ARG A 503 -27.76 2.62 -19.37
CA ARG A 503 -28.98 2.97 -20.10
C ARG A 503 -28.96 4.40 -20.63
N LYS A 504 -28.51 5.36 -19.81
CA LYS A 504 -28.36 6.78 -20.18
C LYS A 504 -27.40 6.95 -21.36
N HIS A 505 -26.22 6.32 -21.30
CA HIS A 505 -25.21 6.44 -22.36
C HIS A 505 -25.60 5.69 -23.63
N ALA A 506 -26.26 4.52 -23.51
CA ALA A 506 -26.85 3.85 -24.66
C ALA A 506 -27.94 4.69 -25.34
N ALA A 507 -28.72 5.45 -24.58
CA ALA A 507 -29.70 6.40 -25.13
C ALA A 507 -29.01 7.56 -25.87
N LYS A 508 -27.89 8.08 -25.34
CA LYS A 508 -27.08 9.10 -26.01
C LYS A 508 -26.55 8.63 -27.37
N VAL A 509 -26.06 7.37 -27.46
CA VAL A 509 -25.66 6.75 -28.74
C VAL A 509 -26.83 6.67 -29.73
N ARG A 510 -28.04 6.28 -29.27
CA ARG A 510 -29.24 6.29 -30.11
C ARG A 510 -29.62 7.70 -30.57
N GLN A 511 -29.44 8.72 -29.73
CA GLN A 511 -29.65 10.12 -30.15
C GLN A 511 -28.66 10.52 -31.26
N PHE A 512 -27.38 10.14 -31.16
CA PHE A 512 -26.42 10.40 -32.24
C PHE A 512 -26.83 9.73 -33.56
N HIS A 513 -27.40 8.52 -33.51
CA HIS A 513 -27.96 7.85 -34.70
C HIS A 513 -29.08 8.68 -35.33
N VAL A 514 -30.04 9.17 -34.54
CA VAL A 514 -31.14 10.03 -35.05
C VAL A 514 -30.59 11.33 -35.67
N HIS A 515 -29.59 11.95 -35.05
CA HIS A 515 -28.97 13.16 -35.59
C HIS A 515 -28.19 12.90 -36.88
N TYR A 516 -27.48 11.77 -36.99
CA TYR A 516 -26.84 11.33 -38.22
C TYR A 516 -27.87 11.23 -39.35
N GLN A 517 -28.99 10.52 -39.12
CA GLN A 517 -30.05 10.35 -40.12
C GLN A 517 -30.62 11.70 -40.57
N ARG A 518 -30.84 12.62 -39.61
CA ARG A 518 -31.34 13.96 -39.88
C ARG A 518 -30.36 14.81 -40.70
N SER A 519 -29.06 14.69 -40.43
CA SER A 519 -28.03 15.49 -41.09
C SER A 519 -27.62 14.95 -42.47
N SER A 520 -27.92 13.68 -42.77
CA SER A 520 -27.58 13.04 -44.05
C SER A 520 -28.82 12.75 -44.92
N TRP A 521 -29.68 11.83 -44.49
CA TRP A 521 -30.74 11.25 -45.32
C TRP A 521 -32.00 12.09 -45.43
N ASN A 522 -32.27 13.03 -44.51
CA ASN A 522 -33.46 13.87 -44.60
C ASN A 522 -33.51 14.74 -45.86
N LYS A 523 -32.35 15.14 -46.42
CA LYS A 523 -32.30 15.87 -47.70
C LYS A 523 -32.82 14.99 -48.84
N VAL A 524 -32.35 13.74 -48.90
CA VAL A 524 -32.78 12.75 -49.90
C VAL A 524 -34.27 12.42 -49.74
N LEU A 525 -34.72 12.18 -48.50
CA LEU A 525 -36.13 11.95 -48.20
C LEU A 525 -37.01 13.17 -48.53
N GLY A 526 -36.49 14.39 -48.33
CA GLY A 526 -37.17 15.63 -48.68
C GLY A 526 -37.43 15.78 -50.17
N ILE A 527 -36.49 15.33 -51.02
CA ILE A 527 -36.65 15.33 -52.49
C ILE A 527 -37.82 14.41 -52.91
N LEU A 528 -38.01 13.29 -52.21
CA LEU A 528 -39.08 12.33 -52.49
C LEU A 528 -40.47 12.80 -52.02
N LYS A 529 -40.55 13.86 -51.20
CA LYS A 529 -41.84 14.46 -50.82
C LYS A 529 -42.44 15.21 -52.00
N LEU A 530 -43.69 14.91 -52.34
CA LEU A 530 -44.48 15.75 -53.23
C LEU A 530 -45.21 16.82 -52.41
N ASP A 531 -44.99 18.09 -52.74
CA ASP A 531 -45.76 19.19 -52.18
C ASP A 531 -47.20 19.03 -52.65
N SER A 532 -48.11 18.71 -51.73
CA SER A 532 -49.52 18.44 -52.03
C SER A 532 -50.33 19.72 -52.32
N ASN A 533 -49.66 20.88 -52.48
CA ASN A 533 -50.29 22.20 -52.41
C ASN A 533 -50.33 22.99 -53.73
N GLY A 534 -50.27 22.33 -54.88
CA GLY A 534 -50.55 23.01 -56.15
C GLY A 534 -51.14 22.07 -57.16
N SER A 535 -52.36 22.39 -57.63
CA SER A 535 -52.97 21.78 -58.81
C SER A 535 -52.12 22.11 -60.05
N LEU A 536 -50.98 21.44 -60.17
CA LEU A 536 -50.12 21.53 -61.34
C LEU A 536 -50.80 20.75 -62.47
N PRO A 537 -50.89 21.31 -63.69
CA PRO A 537 -51.37 20.57 -64.84
C PRO A 537 -50.51 19.29 -65.05
N PRO A 538 -51.06 18.22 -65.65
CA PRO A 538 -50.40 16.90 -65.77
C PRO A 538 -48.96 16.97 -66.30
N ASN A 539 -48.72 17.76 -67.35
CA ASN A 539 -47.38 18.02 -67.92
C ASN A 539 -46.41 18.69 -66.92
N GLY A 540 -46.91 19.59 -66.07
CA GLY A 540 -46.12 20.26 -65.03
C GLY A 540 -45.73 19.32 -63.90
N LEU A 541 -46.66 18.44 -63.49
CA LEU A 541 -46.40 17.38 -62.51
C LEU A 541 -45.36 16.39 -63.05
N ALA A 542 -45.51 15.95 -64.31
CA ALA A 542 -44.59 15.02 -64.94
C ALA A 542 -43.15 15.59 -65.01
N LYS A 543 -43.00 16.87 -65.37
CA LYS A 543 -41.71 17.56 -65.39
C LYS A 543 -41.10 17.67 -63.98
N ALA A 544 -41.87 18.11 -62.99
CA ALA A 544 -41.41 18.23 -61.61
C ALA A 544 -40.97 16.89 -61.01
N MET A 545 -41.69 15.80 -61.31
CA MET A 545 -41.33 14.45 -60.86
C MET A 545 -40.04 13.95 -61.53
N LYS A 546 -39.81 14.23 -62.83
CA LYS A 546 -38.53 13.92 -63.50
C LYS A 546 -37.36 14.67 -62.86
N GLU A 547 -37.53 15.95 -62.56
CA GLU A 547 -36.50 16.78 -61.90
C GLU A 547 -36.21 16.29 -60.48
N LYS A 548 -37.23 15.95 -59.69
CA LYS A 548 -37.08 15.34 -58.36
C LYS A 548 -36.36 13.98 -58.43
N LEU A 549 -36.72 13.11 -59.38
CA LEU A 549 -36.04 11.81 -59.56
C LEU A 549 -34.56 11.96 -59.94
N LYS A 550 -34.24 12.89 -60.84
CA LYS A 550 -32.86 13.21 -61.20
C LYS A 550 -32.06 13.74 -60.00
N SER A 551 -32.68 14.62 -59.21
CA SER A 551 -32.08 15.19 -57.99
C SER A 551 -31.88 14.12 -56.92
N PHE A 552 -32.83 13.20 -56.77
CA PHE A 552 -32.71 12.03 -55.90
C PHE A 552 -31.52 11.17 -56.31
N ASN A 553 -31.42 10.78 -57.59
CA ASN A 553 -30.33 9.92 -58.07
C ASN A 553 -28.95 10.55 -57.79
N ALA A 554 -28.80 11.85 -58.04
CA ALA A 554 -27.55 12.56 -57.77
C ALA A 554 -27.22 12.61 -56.27
N ALA A 555 -28.19 12.96 -55.42
CA ALA A 555 -27.98 13.05 -53.97
C ALA A 555 -27.74 11.67 -53.34
N PHE A 556 -28.42 10.63 -53.82
CA PHE A 556 -28.24 9.25 -53.37
C PHE A 556 -26.85 8.72 -53.72
N GLU A 557 -26.38 8.93 -54.95
CA GLU A 557 -25.03 8.52 -55.37
C GLU A 557 -23.93 9.26 -54.63
N GLU A 558 -24.10 10.57 -54.40
CA GLU A 558 -23.18 11.39 -53.60
C GLU A 558 -23.06 10.83 -52.18
N ILE A 559 -24.19 10.64 -51.48
CA ILE A 559 -24.20 10.10 -50.13
C ILE A 559 -23.60 8.69 -50.07
N CYS A 560 -23.98 7.79 -51.00
CA CYS A 560 -23.44 6.42 -50.99
C CYS A 560 -21.94 6.40 -51.25
N ARG A 561 -21.45 7.21 -52.19
CA ARG A 561 -20.02 7.33 -52.47
C ARG A 561 -19.28 7.82 -51.24
N ASP A 562 -19.75 8.88 -50.59
CA ASP A 562 -19.05 9.50 -49.47
C ASP A 562 -19.11 8.57 -48.23
N GLN A 563 -20.27 8.02 -47.90
CA GLN A 563 -20.48 7.19 -46.71
C GLN A 563 -19.99 5.75 -46.82
N SER A 564 -19.78 5.23 -48.04
CA SER A 564 -19.06 3.95 -48.22
C SER A 564 -17.62 4.02 -47.72
N SER A 565 -16.99 5.20 -47.77
CA SER A 565 -15.63 5.42 -47.25
C SER A 565 -15.58 5.57 -45.73
N TRP A 566 -16.72 5.75 -45.07
CA TRP A 566 -16.79 5.88 -43.62
C TRP A 566 -16.71 4.52 -42.95
N PHE A 567 -16.37 4.50 -41.67
CA PHE A 567 -16.16 3.26 -40.93
C PHE A 567 -17.01 3.25 -39.66
N VAL A 568 -17.80 2.20 -39.48
CA VAL A 568 -18.49 1.90 -38.21
C VAL A 568 -17.84 0.66 -37.61
N PHE A 569 -17.28 0.76 -36.39
CA PHE A 569 -16.45 -0.32 -35.84
C PHE A 569 -17.26 -1.53 -35.38
N ASP A 570 -18.43 -1.30 -34.79
CA ASP A 570 -19.31 -2.33 -34.24
C ASP A 570 -20.23 -2.86 -35.34
N GLU A 571 -20.14 -4.15 -35.64
CA GLU A 571 -20.94 -4.77 -36.70
C GLU A 571 -22.43 -4.66 -36.42
N GLN A 572 -22.83 -4.85 -35.16
CA GLN A 572 -24.22 -4.74 -34.75
C GLN A 572 -24.75 -3.32 -34.94
N LEU A 573 -24.01 -2.30 -34.49
CA LEU A 573 -24.37 -0.90 -34.73
C LEU A 573 -24.43 -0.59 -36.24
N ARG A 574 -23.50 -1.11 -37.03
CA ARG A 574 -23.48 -0.91 -38.49
C ARG A 574 -24.76 -1.43 -39.13
N GLU A 575 -25.15 -2.65 -38.77
CA GLU A 575 -26.36 -3.29 -39.26
C GLU A 575 -27.64 -2.58 -38.77
N GLU A 576 -27.66 -2.15 -37.50
CA GLU A 576 -28.75 -1.34 -36.94
C GLU A 576 -28.96 -0.03 -37.73
N ILE A 577 -27.87 0.63 -38.15
CA ILE A 577 -27.94 1.83 -39.00
C ILE A 577 -28.49 1.46 -40.37
N ARG A 578 -27.95 0.44 -41.05
CA ARG A 578 -28.39 0.02 -42.39
C ARG A 578 -29.87 -0.34 -42.43
N ILE A 579 -30.33 -1.20 -41.52
CA ILE A 579 -31.76 -1.58 -41.40
C ILE A 579 -32.63 -0.34 -41.16
N SER A 580 -32.17 0.61 -40.35
CA SER A 580 -32.91 1.84 -40.09
C SER A 580 -33.03 2.71 -41.34
N LEU A 581 -31.97 2.78 -42.17
CA LEU A 581 -31.98 3.49 -43.45
C LEU A 581 -32.89 2.83 -44.48
N GLU A 582 -32.86 1.50 -44.58
CA GLU A 582 -33.77 0.74 -45.46
C GLU A 582 -35.24 1.01 -45.10
N LYS A 583 -35.56 0.96 -43.81
CA LYS A 583 -36.92 1.19 -43.28
C LYS A 583 -37.47 2.57 -43.59
N ILE A 584 -36.63 3.60 -43.69
CA ILE A 584 -37.08 4.96 -44.03
C ILE A 584 -37.06 5.24 -45.53
N LEU A 585 -36.06 4.71 -46.25
CA LEU A 585 -35.81 5.07 -47.65
C LEU A 585 -36.64 4.23 -48.62
N LEU A 586 -36.71 2.90 -48.42
CA LEU A 586 -37.40 2.00 -49.36
C LEU A 586 -38.90 2.32 -49.48
N PRO A 587 -39.65 2.54 -48.38
CA PRO A 587 -41.07 2.91 -48.51
C PRO A 587 -41.26 4.28 -49.15
N ALA A 588 -40.41 5.26 -48.84
CA ALA A 588 -40.49 6.60 -49.42
C ALA A 588 -40.22 6.56 -50.94
N TYR A 589 -39.19 5.82 -51.36
CA TYR A 589 -38.84 5.66 -52.76
C TYR A 589 -39.89 4.85 -53.52
N GLY A 590 -40.31 3.70 -52.98
CA GLY A 590 -41.35 2.85 -53.59
C GLY A 590 -42.66 3.60 -53.82
N ASN A 591 -43.10 4.39 -52.83
CA ASN A 591 -44.28 5.24 -52.96
C ASN A 591 -44.10 6.33 -54.04
N PHE A 592 -42.93 6.96 -54.12
CA PHE A 592 -42.63 7.94 -55.15
C PHE A 592 -42.65 7.31 -56.55
N ILE A 593 -42.05 6.13 -56.72
CA ILE A 593 -41.99 5.40 -57.99
C ILE A 593 -43.37 4.91 -58.43
N ALA A 594 -44.17 4.35 -57.51
CA ALA A 594 -45.54 3.94 -57.83
C ALA A 594 -46.38 5.13 -58.35
N ARG A 595 -46.24 6.30 -57.72
CA ARG A 595 -46.88 7.54 -58.21
C ARG A 595 -46.30 8.01 -59.54
N PHE A 596 -44.99 7.89 -59.74
CA PHE A 596 -44.31 8.26 -60.98
C PHE A 596 -44.82 7.42 -62.16
N GLN A 597 -44.98 6.11 -61.95
CA GLN A 597 -45.51 5.18 -62.95
C GLN A 597 -47.01 5.39 -63.20
N GLY A 598 -47.78 5.84 -62.20
CA GLY A 598 -49.21 6.14 -62.32
C GLY A 598 -49.56 7.37 -63.16
N VAL A 599 -48.58 8.23 -63.49
CA VAL A 599 -48.81 9.41 -64.37
C VAL A 599 -48.79 8.95 -65.84
N PRO A 600 -49.87 9.15 -66.63
CA PRO A 600 -50.00 8.59 -67.99
C PRO A 600 -48.86 8.94 -68.97
N GLU A 601 -48.30 10.14 -68.83
CA GLU A 601 -47.19 10.65 -69.65
C GLU A 601 -45.82 10.04 -69.28
N LEU A 602 -45.68 9.57 -68.04
CA LEU A 602 -44.44 9.01 -67.49
C LEU A 602 -44.43 7.47 -67.55
N GLY A 603 -45.57 6.84 -67.27
CA GLY A 603 -45.69 5.38 -67.14
C GLY A 603 -45.27 4.61 -68.40
N LYS A 604 -45.55 5.15 -69.59
CA LYS A 604 -45.18 4.50 -70.87
C LYS A 604 -43.67 4.45 -71.14
N HIS A 605 -42.88 5.26 -70.44
CA HIS A 605 -41.42 5.38 -70.63
C HIS A 605 -40.67 5.40 -69.29
N ALA A 606 -41.24 4.81 -68.24
CA ALA A 606 -40.70 4.89 -66.87
C ALA A 606 -39.27 4.34 -66.77
N ASP A 607 -38.98 3.24 -67.48
CA ASP A 607 -37.66 2.58 -67.49
C ASP A 607 -36.53 3.47 -68.01
N LYS A 608 -36.84 4.51 -68.80
CA LYS A 608 -35.84 5.47 -69.29
C LYS A 608 -35.42 6.49 -68.23
N TYR A 609 -36.21 6.65 -67.17
CA TYR A 609 -36.00 7.68 -66.15
C TYR A 609 -35.60 7.09 -64.79
N ILE A 610 -36.02 5.86 -64.50
CA ILE A 610 -35.71 5.16 -63.25
C ILE A 610 -34.32 4.53 -63.37
N LYS A 611 -33.36 5.06 -62.61
CA LYS A 611 -31.96 4.60 -62.62
C LYS A 611 -31.70 3.44 -61.65
N PHE A 612 -32.48 3.36 -60.57
CA PHE A 612 -32.28 2.39 -59.49
C PHE A 612 -33.59 1.64 -59.23
N GLY A 613 -33.53 0.31 -59.22
CA GLY A 613 -34.58 -0.52 -58.63
C GLY A 613 -34.56 -0.42 -57.10
N THR A 614 -35.61 -0.92 -56.46
CA THR A 614 -35.67 -1.01 -54.99
C THR A 614 -34.56 -1.92 -54.44
N GLU A 615 -34.24 -3.01 -55.16
CA GLU A 615 -33.13 -3.91 -54.82
C GLU A 615 -31.76 -3.24 -54.99
N ASP A 616 -31.58 -2.40 -56.02
CA ASP A 616 -30.33 -1.64 -56.21
C ASP A 616 -30.07 -0.66 -55.06
N ILE A 617 -31.13 0.03 -54.60
CA ILE A 617 -31.05 0.93 -53.44
C ILE A 617 -30.66 0.12 -52.22
N GLN A 618 -31.29 -1.04 -52.00
CA GLN A 618 -30.99 -1.90 -50.87
C GLN A 618 -29.52 -2.37 -50.88
N SER A 619 -29.03 -2.85 -52.03
CA SER A 619 -27.63 -3.27 -52.18
C SER A 619 -26.66 -2.12 -51.85
N ARG A 620 -26.93 -0.90 -52.32
CA ARG A 620 -26.09 0.27 -52.04
C ARG A 620 -26.09 0.67 -50.57
N LEU A 621 -27.21 0.51 -49.87
CA LEU A 621 -27.29 0.75 -48.43
C LEU A 621 -26.48 -0.28 -47.64
N ASN A 622 -26.46 -1.53 -48.08
CA ASN A 622 -25.68 -2.60 -47.48
C ASN A 622 -24.16 -2.43 -47.68
N ASP A 623 -23.75 -1.66 -48.70
CA ASP A 623 -22.34 -1.32 -48.93
C ASP A 623 -21.83 -0.15 -48.06
N LEU A 624 -22.70 0.52 -47.30
CA LEU A 624 -22.29 1.67 -46.48
C LEU A 624 -21.43 1.26 -45.28
N PHE A 625 -20.55 2.17 -44.86
CA PHE A 625 -19.72 2.06 -43.65
C PHE A 625 -18.69 0.93 -43.60
N GLN A 626 -18.33 0.36 -44.76
CA GLN A 626 -17.31 -0.70 -44.82
C GLN A 626 -15.88 -0.17 -44.63
N GLY A 627 -15.68 1.15 -44.74
CA GLY A 627 -14.38 1.79 -44.84
C GLY A 627 -13.78 1.62 -46.24
N SER A 628 -12.85 2.48 -46.62
CA SER A 628 -12.06 2.22 -47.83
C SER A 628 -11.26 0.94 -47.62
N SER A 629 -11.63 -0.13 -48.32
CA SER A 629 -10.82 -1.33 -48.49
C SER A 629 -9.56 -0.95 -49.27
N GLY A 630 -8.62 -0.31 -48.58
CA GLY A 630 -7.24 -0.28 -48.98
C GLY A 630 -6.78 -1.73 -49.03
N SER A 631 -6.47 -2.19 -50.23
CA SER A 631 -5.71 -3.40 -50.51
C SER A 631 -4.47 -3.48 -49.60
N THR A 632 -4.62 -4.01 -48.38
CA THR A 632 -3.52 -4.55 -47.60
C THR A 632 -3.38 -6.00 -48.00
N GLY A 633 -2.57 -6.20 -49.04
CA GLY A 633 -1.99 -7.51 -49.31
C GLY A 633 -1.36 -8.03 -48.03
N SER A 634 -1.76 -9.25 -47.67
CA SER A 634 -1.07 -10.11 -46.72
C SER A 634 0.44 -9.93 -46.85
N ARG A 635 1.08 -9.42 -45.80
CA ARG A 635 2.52 -9.63 -45.56
C ARG A 635 2.75 -9.79 -44.06
N LYS A 636 3.01 -11.06 -43.75
CA LYS A 636 3.91 -11.66 -42.74
C LYS A 636 4.29 -10.81 -41.54
#